data_AF-A0A820ZNU6-F1
#
_entry.id   AF-A0A820ZNU6-F1
#
_cell.length_a   1.000
_cell.length_b   1.000
_cell.length_c   1.000
_cell.angle_alpha   90.00
_cell.angle_beta   90.00
_cell.angle_gamma   90.00
#
_symmetry.space_group_name_H-M   'P 1'
#
loop_
_entity.id
_entity.type
_entity.pdbx_description
1 polymer ?
#
loop_
_entity_poly.entity_id
_entity_poly.type
_entity_poly.pdbx_seq_one_letter_code
_entity_poly.pdbx_strand_id
1 'polypeptide(L)'
;MDFEYFRMVLNDFTMKELLIINWLDNNLDKSINDRQSKILYLLLEFCDDDMKEWTILKVEQALMAINELGFLNRNEEKKLDICLRTYLRSEKCSNIIVTPFVKICCGSRLNMSTGRNITVFNNNNSYIATIMTGYCEECKRKYSHNYFIEDKQKFVTHESILDSQIVYLGGEYAYEKTLIKLLSNSILYLHSGFENFTKCYNETKNSNTNNLDSNEGNLSPTRLQDFWFLYNFVTFSFFYANSEQLKIPSSCDRQELVALMDENYENMNSCFVNFWSLHKRRHSCGSNCSRAFVCDGFQKPSRFICSNVKKSSYNEELGLVQVGCGNRPDYDVKRKKDETDNDESILLPTNSKDMNIRTALCRACKSNPTPEYIEEEFITNSECNIDRNPRFVNGKVRSYGVIYTMYNCGIVVDFLEINLSEQVYVTLLHWMNMLRKIKDLSAIPRIFIYDNACSVWIYFKKRLHENKTIVPTELALFLDSCDLYIDRLHQKTHTRPMCLKDRNINTRPDLADVNTVICEQTN
;
A
#
# COMPACT_ATOMS: atom_id res chain seq x y z
N MET A 1 -4.13 -53.84 -28.90
CA MET A 1 -3.52 -52.59 -29.41
C MET A 1 -2.07 -52.91 -29.69
N ASP A 2 -1.59 -52.70 -30.92
CA ASP A 2 -0.26 -53.12 -31.36
C ASP A 2 0.85 -52.23 -30.74
N PHE A 3 2.00 -52.81 -30.42
CA PHE A 3 3.11 -52.15 -29.72
C PHE A 3 3.70 -50.99 -30.53
N GLU A 4 3.75 -51.14 -31.86
CA GLU A 4 4.20 -50.08 -32.79
C GLU A 4 3.21 -48.91 -32.84
N TYR A 5 1.90 -49.18 -32.77
CA TYR A 5 0.87 -48.14 -32.71
C TYR A 5 0.93 -47.36 -31.39
N PHE A 6 1.18 -48.06 -30.28
CA PHE A 6 1.36 -47.44 -28.96
C PHE A 6 2.61 -46.55 -28.92
N ARG A 7 3.71 -46.99 -29.53
CA ARG A 7 4.97 -46.23 -29.64
C ARG A 7 4.82 -44.98 -30.51
N MET A 8 4.02 -45.06 -31.58
CA MET A 8 3.76 -43.93 -32.48
C MET A 8 2.93 -42.81 -31.84
N VAL A 9 1.94 -43.17 -31.00
CA VAL A 9 1.10 -42.21 -30.25
C VAL A 9 1.89 -41.51 -29.13
N LEU A 10 2.94 -42.16 -28.61
CA LEU A 10 3.76 -41.65 -27.51
C LEU A 10 4.77 -40.57 -27.92
N ASN A 11 4.88 -40.13 -29.17
CA ASN A 11 5.88 -39.10 -29.55
C ASN A 11 5.50 -37.64 -29.18
N ASP A 12 4.33 -37.42 -28.58
CA ASP A 12 3.87 -36.09 -28.15
C ASP A 12 3.93 -35.94 -26.62
N PHE A 13 4.70 -34.97 -26.12
CA PHE A 13 5.17 -34.87 -24.71
C PHE A 13 4.02 -34.78 -23.69
N THR A 14 2.95 -34.06 -24.03
CA THR A 14 1.78 -33.87 -23.14
C THR A 14 0.91 -35.13 -23.09
N MET A 15 0.90 -35.92 -24.15
CA MET A 15 0.23 -37.23 -24.20
C MET A 15 1.02 -38.30 -23.44
N LYS A 16 2.37 -38.20 -23.38
CA LYS A 16 3.23 -39.13 -22.62
C LYS A 16 2.88 -39.15 -21.12
N GLU A 17 2.78 -37.99 -20.47
CA GLU A 17 2.49 -37.91 -19.02
C GLU A 17 1.09 -38.48 -18.69
N LEU A 18 0.07 -38.07 -19.45
CA LEU A 18 -1.32 -38.52 -19.24
C LEU A 18 -1.50 -40.01 -19.52
N LEU A 19 -0.83 -40.56 -20.54
CA LEU A 19 -0.91 -41.99 -20.86
C LEU A 19 -0.17 -42.85 -19.83
N ILE A 20 0.95 -42.40 -19.28
CA ILE A 20 1.67 -43.13 -18.22
C ILE A 20 0.81 -43.21 -16.96
N ILE A 21 0.18 -42.10 -16.56
CA ILE A 21 -0.70 -42.07 -15.38
C ILE A 21 -1.95 -42.91 -15.59
N ASN A 22 -2.60 -42.76 -16.74
CA ASN A 22 -3.79 -43.53 -17.05
C ASN A 22 -3.45 -45.03 -17.22
N TRP A 23 -2.24 -45.37 -17.68
CA TRP A 23 -1.79 -46.75 -17.75
C TRP A 23 -1.50 -47.34 -16.36
N LEU A 24 -0.83 -46.59 -15.49
CA LEU A 24 -0.57 -46.97 -14.09
C LEU A 24 -1.89 -47.19 -13.34
N ASP A 25 -2.80 -46.22 -13.40
CA ASP A 25 -4.11 -46.27 -12.73
C ASP A 25 -4.98 -47.44 -13.22
N ASN A 26 -4.86 -47.86 -14.49
CA ASN A 26 -5.68 -48.93 -15.09
C ASN A 26 -5.05 -50.34 -15.03
N ASN A 27 -3.74 -50.46 -14.78
CA ASN A 27 -3.02 -51.75 -14.90
C ASN A 27 -2.36 -52.24 -13.61
N LEU A 28 -2.36 -51.44 -12.54
CA LEU A 28 -1.86 -51.85 -11.21
C LEU A 28 -2.60 -53.08 -10.62
N ASP A 29 -3.83 -53.36 -11.09
CA ASP A 29 -4.66 -54.49 -10.60
C ASP A 29 -4.53 -55.81 -11.41
N LYS A 30 -3.68 -55.91 -12.45
CA LYS A 30 -3.62 -57.12 -13.30
C LYS A 30 -2.21 -57.71 -13.50
N SER A 31 -2.04 -58.92 -12.93
CA SER A 31 -0.93 -59.88 -13.03
C SER A 31 0.47 -59.29 -13.32
N ILE A 32 1.16 -58.98 -12.23
CA ILE A 32 2.38 -58.18 -12.16
C ILE A 32 3.65 -58.93 -12.65
N ASN A 33 3.67 -60.27 -12.67
CA ASN A 33 4.92 -61.03 -12.85
C ASN A 33 5.58 -60.98 -14.25
N ASP A 34 4.85 -60.69 -15.33
CA ASP A 34 5.40 -60.74 -16.70
C ASP A 34 5.73 -59.35 -17.29
N ARG A 35 5.45 -58.28 -16.52
CA ARG A 35 5.59 -56.88 -16.97
C ARG A 35 6.61 -56.07 -16.17
N GLN A 36 7.18 -56.64 -15.10
CA GLN A 36 8.15 -56.03 -14.19
C GLN A 36 9.38 -55.45 -14.89
N SER A 37 10.06 -56.25 -15.73
CA SER A 37 11.27 -55.80 -16.43
C SER A 37 10.98 -54.71 -17.47
N LYS A 38 9.75 -54.68 -18.02
CA LYS A 38 9.31 -53.64 -18.96
C LYS A 38 8.94 -52.34 -18.25
N ILE A 39 8.34 -52.40 -17.06
CA ILE A 39 8.03 -51.21 -16.24
C ILE A 39 9.30 -50.56 -15.74
N LEU A 40 10.25 -51.35 -15.23
CA LEU A 40 11.54 -50.83 -14.76
C LEU A 40 12.37 -50.29 -15.93
N TYR A 41 12.36 -50.95 -17.09
CA TYR A 41 13.00 -50.45 -18.30
C TYR A 41 12.34 -49.16 -18.82
N LEU A 42 11.01 -49.06 -18.82
CA LEU A 42 10.29 -47.82 -19.17
C LEU A 42 10.52 -46.69 -18.15
N LEU A 43 10.66 -46.97 -16.85
CA LEU A 43 10.98 -45.92 -15.89
C LEU A 43 12.43 -45.43 -16.06
N LEU A 44 13.37 -46.35 -16.32
CA LEU A 44 14.79 -46.03 -16.52
C LEU A 44 15.09 -45.38 -17.88
N GLU A 45 14.35 -45.73 -18.94
CA GLU A 45 14.49 -45.15 -20.28
C GLU A 45 13.79 -43.78 -20.42
N PHE A 46 12.88 -43.43 -19.49
CA PHE A 46 12.10 -42.18 -19.53
C PHE A 46 12.46 -41.17 -18.44
N CYS A 47 13.38 -41.51 -17.52
CA CYS A 47 14.05 -40.54 -16.66
C CYS A 47 15.10 -39.75 -17.46
N ASP A 48 14.66 -38.98 -18.44
CA ASP A 48 15.44 -37.86 -18.98
C ASP A 48 15.28 -36.61 -18.07
N ASP A 49 16.18 -35.64 -18.22
CA ASP A 49 16.38 -34.48 -17.33
C ASP A 49 15.17 -33.53 -17.12
N ASP A 50 14.01 -33.76 -17.77
CA ASP A 50 12.88 -32.82 -17.85
C ASP A 50 11.52 -33.38 -17.31
N MET A 51 11.52 -34.23 -16.27
CA MET A 51 10.26 -34.66 -15.64
C MET A 51 9.68 -33.59 -14.69
N LYS A 52 8.37 -33.35 -14.76
CA LYS A 52 7.67 -32.45 -13.81
C LYS A 52 7.59 -33.08 -12.41
N GLU A 53 7.73 -32.26 -11.37
CA GLU A 53 7.78 -32.66 -9.95
C GLU A 53 6.61 -33.55 -9.49
N TRP A 54 5.40 -33.32 -10.00
CA TRP A 54 4.23 -34.15 -9.65
C TRP A 54 4.26 -35.54 -10.31
N THR A 55 4.88 -35.67 -11.48
CA THR A 55 5.15 -36.95 -12.15
C THR A 55 6.19 -37.74 -11.33
N ILE A 56 7.20 -37.05 -10.80
CA ILE A 56 8.19 -37.62 -9.88
C ILE A 56 7.50 -38.14 -8.62
N LEU A 57 6.62 -37.36 -7.99
CA LEU A 57 5.93 -37.75 -6.76
C LEU A 57 5.02 -38.98 -6.94
N LYS A 58 4.34 -39.09 -8.09
CA LYS A 58 3.55 -40.28 -8.44
C LYS A 58 4.43 -41.51 -8.73
N VAL A 59 5.57 -41.29 -9.38
CA VAL A 59 6.57 -42.34 -9.62
C VAL A 59 7.20 -42.81 -8.30
N GLU A 60 7.50 -41.90 -7.37
CA GLU A 60 7.96 -42.21 -6.01
C GLU A 60 6.93 -43.02 -5.23
N GLN A 61 5.65 -42.63 -5.24
CA GLN A 61 4.59 -43.38 -4.56
C GLN A 61 4.42 -44.78 -5.15
N ALA A 62 4.47 -44.92 -6.48
CA ALA A 62 4.42 -46.22 -7.14
C ALA A 62 5.64 -47.09 -6.80
N LEU A 63 6.85 -46.50 -6.75
CA LEU A 63 8.08 -47.20 -6.43
C LEU A 63 8.18 -47.60 -4.95
N MET A 64 7.70 -46.76 -4.03
CA MET A 64 7.57 -47.10 -2.61
C MET A 64 6.58 -48.23 -2.40
N ALA A 65 5.42 -48.20 -3.07
CA ALA A 65 4.46 -49.30 -3.03
C ALA A 65 5.05 -50.62 -3.56
N ILE A 66 5.86 -50.58 -4.63
CA ILE A 66 6.57 -51.76 -5.16
C ILE A 66 7.62 -52.28 -4.15
N ASN A 67 8.32 -51.38 -3.46
CA ASN A 67 9.33 -51.72 -2.46
C ASN A 67 8.72 -52.33 -1.18
N GLU A 68 7.64 -51.74 -0.66
CA GLU A 68 6.95 -52.24 0.54
C GLU A 68 6.36 -53.64 0.36
N LEU A 69 6.03 -54.01 -0.87
CA LEU A 69 5.57 -55.34 -1.21
C LEU A 69 6.71 -56.37 -1.38
N GLY A 70 7.97 -55.97 -1.15
CA GLY A 70 9.15 -56.86 -1.13
C GLY A 70 9.58 -57.34 -2.52
N PHE A 71 9.22 -56.61 -3.57
CA PHE A 71 9.42 -57.05 -4.96
C PHE A 71 10.73 -56.60 -5.61
N LEU A 72 11.54 -55.78 -4.94
CA LEU A 72 12.85 -55.36 -5.43
C LEU A 72 13.95 -56.23 -4.82
N ASN A 73 14.88 -56.72 -5.64
CA ASN A 73 16.08 -57.32 -5.08
C ASN A 73 17.02 -56.20 -4.55
N ARG A 74 17.92 -56.54 -3.63
CA ARG A 74 18.86 -55.59 -3.00
C ARG A 74 19.67 -54.73 -3.99
N ASN A 75 19.90 -55.23 -5.21
CA ASN A 75 20.64 -54.50 -6.23
C ASN A 75 19.76 -53.44 -6.94
N GLU A 76 18.48 -53.72 -7.08
CA GLU A 76 17.47 -52.82 -7.63
C GLU A 76 17.08 -51.73 -6.62
N GLU A 77 16.91 -52.08 -5.34
CA GLU A 77 16.75 -51.10 -4.24
C GLU A 77 17.91 -50.09 -4.23
N LYS A 78 19.15 -50.58 -4.40
CA LYS A 78 20.34 -49.72 -4.41
C LYS A 78 20.40 -48.80 -5.62
N LYS A 79 19.98 -49.27 -6.80
CA LYS A 79 19.91 -48.45 -8.02
C LYS A 79 18.81 -47.39 -7.92
N LEU A 80 17.66 -47.76 -7.35
CA LEU A 80 16.55 -46.85 -7.10
C LEU A 80 16.93 -45.75 -6.10
N ASP A 81 17.57 -46.11 -4.99
CA ASP A 81 18.08 -45.16 -4.00
C ASP A 81 19.13 -44.21 -4.59
N ILE A 82 20.02 -44.72 -5.47
CA ILE A 82 20.98 -43.88 -6.20
C ILE A 82 20.26 -42.94 -7.18
N CYS A 83 19.27 -43.41 -7.95
CA CYS A 83 18.51 -42.59 -8.89
C CYS A 83 17.74 -41.48 -8.16
N LEU A 84 16.96 -41.82 -7.13
CA LEU A 84 16.23 -40.84 -6.32
C LEU A 84 17.18 -39.84 -5.67
N ARG A 85 18.29 -40.30 -5.08
CA ARG A 85 19.28 -39.37 -4.48
C ARG A 85 20.00 -38.53 -5.51
N THR A 86 20.23 -39.01 -6.72
CA THR A 86 20.91 -38.22 -7.77
C THR A 86 19.96 -37.21 -8.39
N TYR A 87 18.68 -37.56 -8.55
CA TYR A 87 17.66 -36.69 -9.13
C TYR A 87 17.16 -35.64 -8.13
N LEU A 88 16.86 -36.03 -6.90
CA LEU A 88 16.46 -35.12 -5.81
C LEU A 88 17.62 -34.20 -5.35
N ARG A 89 18.88 -34.60 -5.55
CA ARG A 89 20.05 -33.74 -5.32
C ARG A 89 20.50 -32.95 -6.54
N SER A 90 19.82 -33.09 -7.69
CA SER A 90 19.99 -32.08 -8.73
C SER A 90 19.29 -30.82 -8.22
N GLU A 91 20.05 -29.96 -7.52
CA GLU A 91 19.62 -28.68 -6.92
C GLU A 91 19.04 -27.68 -7.93
N LYS A 92 18.76 -28.09 -9.16
CA LYS A 92 18.40 -27.23 -10.29
C LYS A 92 16.91 -27.18 -10.62
N CYS A 93 16.05 -28.05 -10.08
CA CYS A 93 14.66 -28.14 -10.55
C CYS A 93 13.58 -28.39 -9.47
N SER A 94 13.72 -27.90 -8.24
CA SER A 94 12.55 -27.71 -7.36
C SER A 94 11.84 -26.39 -7.69
N ASN A 95 11.35 -26.27 -8.93
CA ASN A 95 10.51 -25.14 -9.32
C ASN A 95 9.19 -25.22 -8.55
N ILE A 96 9.10 -24.48 -7.45
CA ILE A 96 7.89 -24.43 -6.61
C ILE A 96 6.69 -24.05 -7.50
N ILE A 97 5.71 -24.93 -7.60
CA ILE A 97 4.50 -24.68 -8.38
C ILE A 97 3.48 -23.95 -7.50
N VAL A 98 3.11 -22.75 -7.92
CA VAL A 98 2.15 -21.90 -7.22
C VAL A 98 0.83 -21.96 -7.96
N THR A 99 -0.15 -22.64 -7.38
CA THR A 99 -1.47 -22.85 -8.00
C THR A 99 -2.45 -21.71 -7.71
N PRO A 100 -3.51 -21.52 -8.51
CA PRO A 100 -4.59 -20.60 -8.18
C PRO A 100 -5.21 -20.89 -6.82
N PHE A 101 -5.65 -19.85 -6.10
CA PHE A 101 -6.31 -20.01 -4.79
C PHE A 101 -7.63 -20.79 -4.88
N VAL A 102 -8.32 -20.72 -6.02
CA VAL A 102 -9.54 -21.49 -6.31
C VAL A 102 -9.21 -22.62 -7.28
N LYS A 103 -9.66 -23.85 -6.99
CA LYS A 103 -9.53 -25.01 -7.90
C LYS A 103 -10.83 -25.38 -8.61
N ILE A 104 -11.97 -24.98 -8.03
CA ILE A 104 -13.31 -25.27 -8.53
C ILE A 104 -14.08 -23.95 -8.54
N CYS A 105 -14.65 -23.59 -9.69
CA CYS A 105 -15.45 -22.39 -9.87
C CYS A 105 -16.75 -22.76 -10.59
N CYS A 106 -17.89 -22.26 -10.08
CA CYS A 106 -19.22 -22.58 -10.60
C CYS A 106 -19.55 -24.09 -10.62
N GLY A 107 -18.92 -24.88 -9.73
CA GLY A 107 -19.10 -26.33 -9.68
C GLY A 107 -18.20 -27.12 -10.65
N SER A 108 -17.45 -26.44 -11.52
CA SER A 108 -16.54 -27.04 -12.49
C SER A 108 -15.06 -26.84 -12.10
N ARG A 109 -14.22 -27.83 -12.38
CA ARG A 109 -12.76 -27.71 -12.20
C ARG A 109 -12.20 -26.69 -13.18
N LEU A 110 -11.23 -25.90 -12.75
CA LEU A 110 -10.57 -24.94 -13.63
C LEU A 110 -9.73 -25.65 -14.70
N ASN A 111 -9.77 -25.13 -15.93
CA ASN A 111 -8.87 -25.53 -17.00
C ASN A 111 -7.49 -24.89 -16.76
N MET A 112 -6.53 -25.70 -16.35
CA MET A 112 -5.20 -25.24 -15.95
C MET A 112 -4.31 -25.03 -17.17
N SER A 113 -3.67 -23.87 -17.23
CA SER A 113 -2.70 -23.50 -18.28
C SER A 113 -1.28 -23.45 -17.74
N THR A 114 -0.32 -23.61 -18.65
CA THR A 114 1.13 -23.55 -18.36
C THR A 114 1.48 -22.28 -17.61
N GLY A 115 2.32 -22.44 -16.58
CA GLY A 115 2.67 -21.34 -15.70
C GLY A 115 3.77 -20.43 -16.24
N ARG A 116 3.91 -19.26 -15.60
CA ARG A 116 5.02 -18.32 -15.82
C ARG A 116 6.00 -18.45 -14.66
N ASN A 117 7.29 -18.45 -14.95
CA ASN A 117 8.32 -18.36 -13.92
C ASN A 117 8.35 -16.95 -13.33
N ILE A 118 8.35 -16.89 -12.00
CA ILE A 118 8.48 -15.68 -11.20
C ILE A 118 9.58 -15.85 -10.16
N THR A 119 10.11 -14.75 -9.66
CA THR A 119 11.04 -14.74 -8.53
C THR A 119 10.26 -14.48 -7.25
N VAL A 120 10.34 -15.41 -6.30
CA VAL A 120 9.74 -15.26 -4.97
C VAL A 120 10.83 -14.85 -3.99
N PHE A 121 10.63 -13.77 -3.26
CA PHE A 121 11.52 -13.32 -2.18
C PHE A 121 11.00 -13.79 -0.82
N ASN A 122 11.89 -14.37 -0.01
CA ASN A 122 11.63 -14.73 1.38
C ASN A 122 12.57 -13.97 2.32
N ASN A 123 12.65 -14.34 3.60
CA ASN A 123 13.48 -13.61 4.57
C ASN A 123 14.98 -13.65 4.28
N ASN A 124 15.47 -14.71 3.63
CA ASN A 124 16.91 -15.01 3.56
C ASN A 124 17.46 -15.07 2.12
N ASN A 125 16.60 -15.34 1.13
CA ASN A 125 16.98 -15.53 -0.26
C ASN A 125 15.77 -15.36 -1.20
N SER A 126 15.98 -15.56 -2.49
CA SER A 126 14.93 -15.69 -3.48
C SER A 126 15.01 -17.04 -4.18
N TYR A 127 13.87 -17.54 -4.67
CA TYR A 127 13.80 -18.75 -5.49
C TYR A 127 12.89 -18.54 -6.70
N ILE A 128 13.04 -19.38 -7.72
CA ILE A 128 12.15 -19.37 -8.89
C ILE A 128 10.94 -20.26 -8.59
N ALA A 129 9.75 -19.73 -8.88
CA ALA A 129 8.49 -20.45 -8.77
C ALA A 129 7.73 -20.35 -10.09
N THR A 130 6.94 -21.37 -10.42
CA THR A 130 6.08 -21.38 -11.60
C THR A 130 4.64 -21.10 -11.17
N ILE A 131 4.11 -19.92 -11.53
CA ILE A 131 2.71 -19.58 -11.26
C ILE A 131 1.81 -20.16 -12.34
N MET A 132 0.93 -21.07 -11.95
CA MET A 132 -0.13 -21.59 -12.81
C MET A 132 -1.33 -20.65 -12.85
N THR A 133 -2.07 -20.67 -13.97
CA THR A 133 -3.35 -19.97 -14.07
C THR A 133 -4.46 -20.95 -14.47
N GLY A 134 -5.63 -20.80 -13.86
CA GLY A 134 -6.81 -21.61 -14.13
C GLY A 134 -7.88 -20.77 -14.81
N TYR A 135 -8.58 -21.33 -15.79
CA TYR A 135 -9.69 -20.69 -16.48
C TYR A 135 -11.00 -21.41 -16.18
N CYS A 136 -12.04 -20.66 -15.79
CA CYS A 136 -13.38 -21.20 -15.64
C CYS A 136 -14.14 -20.99 -16.95
N GLU A 137 -14.58 -22.07 -17.59
CA GLU A 137 -15.31 -21.98 -18.86
C GLU A 137 -16.72 -21.44 -18.70
N GLU A 138 -17.32 -21.54 -17.51
CA GLU A 138 -18.69 -21.09 -17.25
C GLU A 138 -18.74 -19.57 -17.05
N CYS A 139 -18.04 -19.04 -16.04
CA CYS A 139 -18.03 -17.61 -15.75
C CYS A 139 -16.96 -16.82 -16.52
N LYS A 140 -16.15 -17.48 -17.36
CA LYS A 140 -15.09 -16.87 -18.18
C LYS A 140 -14.00 -16.15 -17.38
N ARG A 141 -13.89 -16.40 -16.07
CA ARG A 141 -12.86 -15.82 -15.18
C ARG A 141 -11.53 -16.57 -15.29
N LYS A 142 -10.43 -15.83 -15.22
CA LYS A 142 -9.06 -16.38 -15.13
C LYS A 142 -8.50 -16.20 -13.72
N TYR A 143 -8.25 -17.30 -13.02
CA TYR A 143 -7.71 -17.33 -11.67
C TYR A 143 -6.18 -17.47 -11.69
N SER A 144 -5.52 -16.68 -10.86
CA SER A 144 -4.10 -16.79 -10.50
C SER A 144 -3.97 -17.06 -9.01
N HIS A 145 -2.76 -16.96 -8.46
CA HIS A 145 -2.48 -17.35 -7.09
C HIS A 145 -3.24 -16.52 -6.06
N ASN A 146 -3.24 -15.19 -6.14
CA ASN A 146 -3.93 -14.32 -5.17
C ASN A 146 -4.97 -13.39 -5.81
N TYR A 147 -5.27 -13.54 -7.10
CA TYR A 147 -6.23 -12.69 -7.79
C TYR A 147 -6.94 -13.46 -8.91
N PHE A 148 -8.05 -12.93 -9.39
CA PHE A 148 -8.67 -13.35 -10.64
C PHE A 148 -8.85 -12.17 -11.59
N ILE A 149 -9.07 -12.48 -12.86
CA ILE A 149 -9.35 -11.50 -13.91
C ILE A 149 -10.75 -11.74 -14.44
N GLU A 150 -11.55 -10.68 -14.44
CA GLU A 150 -12.89 -10.59 -15.00
C GLU A 150 -12.96 -9.29 -15.81
N ASP A 151 -13.45 -9.34 -17.05
CA ASP A 151 -13.56 -8.18 -17.95
C ASP A 151 -12.27 -7.34 -18.06
N LYS A 152 -11.12 -8.03 -18.14
CA LYS A 152 -9.77 -7.43 -18.18
C LYS A 152 -9.36 -6.66 -16.92
N GLN A 153 -10.18 -6.67 -15.87
CA GLN A 153 -9.87 -6.07 -14.58
C GLN A 153 -9.39 -7.14 -13.61
N LYS A 154 -8.49 -6.77 -12.71
CA LYS A 154 -7.90 -7.67 -11.72
C LYS A 154 -8.61 -7.47 -10.38
N PHE A 155 -9.01 -8.56 -9.76
CA PHE A 155 -9.70 -8.56 -8.48
C PHE A 155 -9.01 -9.49 -7.49
N VAL A 156 -8.90 -9.05 -6.24
CA VAL A 156 -8.45 -9.87 -5.11
C VAL A 156 -9.63 -10.14 -4.19
N THR A 157 -9.57 -11.25 -3.45
CA THR A 157 -10.53 -11.58 -2.39
C THR A 157 -9.80 -11.70 -1.06
N HIS A 158 -10.56 -11.69 0.03
CA HIS A 158 -10.00 -11.86 1.38
C HIS A 158 -9.25 -13.20 1.51
N GLU A 159 -9.86 -14.30 1.06
CA GLU A 159 -9.29 -15.66 1.05
C GLU A 159 -7.99 -15.71 0.23
N SER A 160 -7.98 -15.10 -0.96
CA SER A 160 -6.84 -15.15 -1.86
C SER A 160 -5.60 -14.48 -1.28
N ILE A 161 -5.76 -13.50 -0.38
CA ILE A 161 -4.66 -12.78 0.25
C ILE A 161 -4.31 -13.34 1.62
N LEU A 162 -5.28 -13.60 2.50
CA LEU A 162 -5.00 -13.94 3.90
C LEU A 162 -4.56 -15.38 4.14
N ASP A 163 -4.92 -16.31 3.26
CA ASP A 163 -4.57 -17.71 3.48
C ASP A 163 -3.26 -18.11 2.78
N SER A 164 -2.78 -17.32 1.83
CA SER A 164 -1.56 -17.66 1.10
C SER A 164 -0.28 -17.27 1.85
N GLN A 165 0.74 -18.13 1.84
CA GLN A 165 2.09 -17.78 2.31
C GLN A 165 2.83 -16.86 1.34
N ILE A 166 2.57 -17.01 0.03
CA ILE A 166 3.18 -16.22 -1.04
C ILE A 166 2.16 -15.22 -1.57
N VAL A 167 2.51 -13.95 -1.54
CA VAL A 167 1.65 -12.89 -2.08
C VAL A 167 2.17 -12.48 -3.47
N TYR A 168 1.35 -12.74 -4.48
CA TYR A 168 1.58 -12.43 -5.88
C TYR A 168 0.42 -11.60 -6.43
N LEU A 169 0.73 -10.33 -6.74
CA LEU A 169 -0.24 -9.35 -7.25
C LEU A 169 -0.02 -9.04 -8.75
N GLY A 170 0.79 -9.85 -9.44
CA GLY A 170 1.14 -9.71 -10.85
C GLY A 170 2.63 -9.45 -11.11
N GLY A 171 3.03 -9.47 -12.37
CA GLY A 171 4.41 -9.19 -12.79
C GLY A 171 5.34 -10.40 -12.70
N GLU A 172 6.60 -10.14 -12.33
CA GLU A 172 7.68 -11.14 -12.27
C GLU A 172 8.09 -11.49 -10.84
N TYR A 173 7.51 -10.83 -9.84
CA TYR A 173 7.93 -10.93 -8.45
C TYR A 173 6.76 -11.26 -7.54
N ALA A 174 7.03 -12.12 -6.57
CA ALA A 174 6.16 -12.37 -5.43
C ALA A 174 6.96 -12.31 -4.14
N TYR A 175 6.26 -12.17 -3.01
CA TYR A 175 6.88 -12.01 -1.71
C TYR A 175 6.21 -12.94 -0.71
N GLU A 176 7.00 -13.67 0.06
CA GLU A 176 6.46 -14.34 1.24
C GLU A 176 5.96 -13.32 2.26
N LYS A 177 4.84 -13.64 2.92
CA LYS A 177 4.28 -12.78 3.98
C LYS A 177 5.26 -12.50 5.12
N THR A 178 6.14 -13.45 5.40
CA THR A 178 7.20 -13.32 6.41
C THR A 178 8.11 -12.14 6.10
N LEU A 179 8.51 -11.96 4.84
CA LEU A 179 9.35 -10.85 4.38
C LEU A 179 8.59 -9.52 4.43
N ILE A 180 7.33 -9.49 4.00
CA ILE A 180 6.49 -8.29 4.06
C ILE A 180 6.31 -7.83 5.51
N LYS A 181 6.10 -8.77 6.44
CA LYS A 181 5.99 -8.49 7.87
C LYS A 181 7.31 -7.98 8.44
N LEU A 182 8.43 -8.59 8.07
CA LEU A 182 9.76 -8.14 8.47
C LEU A 182 10.01 -6.70 8.00
N LEU A 183 9.75 -6.40 6.73
CA LEU A 183 9.84 -5.05 6.17
C LEU A 183 8.94 -4.05 6.92
N SER A 184 7.69 -4.41 7.15
CA SER A 184 6.74 -3.56 7.88
C SER A 184 7.25 -3.24 9.27
N ASN A 185 7.79 -4.24 9.98
CA ASN A 185 8.39 -4.02 11.30
C ASN A 185 9.64 -3.14 11.22
N SER A 186 10.49 -3.32 10.22
CA SER A 186 11.68 -2.50 10.02
C SER A 186 11.32 -1.04 9.74
N ILE A 187 10.27 -0.78 8.97
CA ILE A 187 9.81 0.58 8.67
C ILE A 187 9.16 1.22 9.90
N LEU A 188 8.23 0.50 10.54
CA LEU A 188 7.38 1.06 11.59
C LEU A 188 8.08 1.17 12.95
N TYR A 189 8.93 0.21 13.30
CA TYR A 189 9.57 0.16 14.63
C TYR A 189 11.06 0.48 14.62
N LEU A 190 11.76 0.21 13.52
CA LEU A 190 13.20 0.48 13.40
C LEU A 190 13.50 1.72 12.57
N HIS A 191 12.48 2.39 12.03
CA HIS A 191 12.60 3.56 11.15
C HIS A 191 13.56 3.33 9.96
N SER A 192 13.66 2.09 9.49
CA SER A 192 14.46 1.74 8.32
C SER A 192 13.72 2.11 7.05
N GLY A 193 14.35 2.91 6.17
CA GLY A 193 13.84 3.16 4.83
C GLY A 193 13.90 1.92 3.94
N PHE A 194 13.14 1.91 2.84
CA PHE A 194 13.11 0.80 1.88
C PHE A 194 14.49 0.55 1.27
N GLU A 195 15.27 1.60 1.01
CA GLU A 195 16.63 1.51 0.46
C GLU A 195 17.58 0.79 1.42
N ASN A 196 17.54 1.14 2.71
CA ASN A 196 18.39 0.51 3.71
C ASN A 196 17.99 -0.95 3.91
N PHE A 197 16.69 -1.23 3.98
CA PHE A 197 16.19 -2.60 4.10
C PHE A 197 16.66 -3.47 2.92
N THR A 198 16.44 -3.02 1.68
CA THR A 198 16.81 -3.78 0.48
C THR A 198 18.32 -3.97 0.35
N LYS A 199 19.12 -2.97 0.74
CA LYS A 199 20.58 -3.09 0.79
C LYS A 199 21.01 -4.21 1.75
N CYS A 200 20.56 -4.18 3.01
CA CYS A 200 20.91 -5.20 4.00
C CYS A 200 20.42 -6.60 3.58
N TYR A 201 19.21 -6.67 3.00
CA TYR A 201 18.66 -7.91 2.46
C TYR A 201 19.54 -8.49 1.35
N ASN A 202 19.91 -7.69 0.35
CA ASN A 202 20.74 -8.13 -0.78
C ASN A 202 22.17 -8.50 -0.32
N GLU A 203 22.76 -7.78 0.64
CA GLU A 203 24.07 -8.13 1.23
C GLU A 203 24.02 -9.49 1.95
N THR A 204 22.95 -9.75 2.71
CA THR A 204 22.74 -11.03 3.40
C THR A 204 22.51 -12.16 2.39
N LYS A 205 21.70 -11.92 1.36
CA LYS A 205 21.48 -12.88 0.28
C LYS A 205 22.79 -13.24 -0.43
N ASN A 206 23.55 -12.23 -0.85
CA ASN A 206 24.79 -12.42 -1.61
C ASN A 206 25.90 -13.09 -0.80
N SER A 207 25.91 -12.92 0.53
CA SER A 207 26.86 -13.64 1.39
C SER A 207 26.48 -15.11 1.58
N ASN A 208 25.20 -15.46 1.46
CA ASN A 208 24.72 -16.85 1.53
C ASN A 208 24.88 -17.61 0.21
N THR A 209 24.78 -16.90 -0.92
CA THR A 209 24.98 -17.49 -2.25
C THR A 209 26.43 -17.27 -2.68
N ASN A 210 27.26 -18.32 -2.70
CA ASN A 210 28.67 -18.25 -3.17
C ASN A 210 28.85 -17.77 -4.64
N ASN A 211 27.78 -17.37 -5.32
CA ASN A 211 27.79 -16.77 -6.65
C ASN A 211 27.83 -15.24 -6.55
N LEU A 212 29.04 -14.68 -6.66
CA LEU A 212 29.31 -13.24 -6.60
C LEU A 212 28.81 -12.45 -7.84
N ASP A 213 28.44 -13.11 -8.95
CA ASP A 213 28.31 -12.45 -10.25
C ASP A 213 26.89 -12.23 -10.80
N SER A 214 25.83 -12.76 -10.16
CA SER A 214 24.46 -12.52 -10.65
C SER A 214 23.75 -11.44 -9.85
N ASN A 215 23.76 -10.20 -10.35
CA ASN A 215 22.81 -9.16 -9.94
C ASN A 215 21.34 -9.53 -10.23
N GLU A 216 21.12 -10.60 -11.01
CA GLU A 216 19.80 -11.17 -11.27
C GLU A 216 19.15 -11.63 -9.95
N GLY A 217 17.95 -11.11 -9.70
CA GLY A 217 17.18 -11.42 -8.50
C GLY A 217 17.53 -10.58 -7.27
N ASN A 218 18.27 -9.47 -7.40
CA ASN A 218 18.35 -8.49 -6.32
C ASN A 218 17.00 -7.83 -6.08
N LEU A 219 16.70 -7.57 -4.81
CA LEU A 219 15.49 -6.90 -4.39
C LEU A 219 15.58 -5.40 -4.70
N SER A 220 14.65 -4.89 -5.52
CA SER A 220 14.57 -3.48 -5.87
C SER A 220 13.77 -2.69 -4.82
N PRO A 221 14.31 -1.58 -4.27
CA PRO A 221 13.59 -0.78 -3.27
C PRO A 221 12.27 -0.22 -3.79
N THR A 222 12.25 0.30 -5.02
CA THR A 222 11.04 0.87 -5.63
C THR A 222 9.96 -0.18 -5.81
N ARG A 223 10.30 -1.35 -6.37
CA ARG A 223 9.32 -2.44 -6.59
C ARG A 223 8.81 -3.00 -5.27
N LEU A 224 9.68 -3.11 -4.26
CA LEU A 224 9.28 -3.55 -2.93
C LEU A 224 8.34 -2.53 -2.27
N GLN A 225 8.63 -1.23 -2.41
CA GLN A 225 7.78 -0.16 -1.91
C GLN A 225 6.39 -0.21 -2.56
N ASP A 226 6.33 -0.26 -3.89
CA ASP A 226 5.07 -0.29 -4.65
C ASP A 226 4.24 -1.53 -4.31
N PHE A 227 4.89 -2.70 -4.17
CA PHE A 227 4.24 -3.93 -3.74
C PHE A 227 3.74 -3.85 -2.29
N TRP A 228 4.61 -3.42 -1.36
CA TRP A 228 4.25 -3.26 0.06
C TRP A 228 3.06 -2.32 0.20
N PHE A 229 3.05 -1.24 -0.57
CA PHE A 229 1.97 -0.28 -0.59
C PHE A 229 0.66 -0.91 -1.06
N LEU A 230 0.65 -1.57 -2.22
CA LEU A 230 -0.54 -2.26 -2.74
C LEU A 230 -1.04 -3.33 -1.76
N TYR A 231 -0.12 -4.10 -1.17
CA TYR A 231 -0.48 -5.11 -0.17
C TYR A 231 -1.17 -4.50 1.05
N ASN A 232 -0.65 -3.40 1.59
CA ASN A 232 -1.27 -2.71 2.72
C ASN A 232 -2.60 -2.05 2.35
N PHE A 233 -2.73 -1.49 1.14
CA PHE A 233 -4.00 -1.01 0.62
C PHE A 233 -5.05 -2.13 0.57
N VAL A 234 -4.71 -3.26 -0.04
CA VAL A 234 -5.60 -4.43 -0.15
C VAL A 234 -6.02 -4.93 1.24
N THR A 235 -5.04 -5.07 2.13
CA THR A 235 -5.25 -5.55 3.50
C THR A 235 -6.15 -4.59 4.28
N PHE A 236 -5.89 -3.29 4.19
CA PHE A 236 -6.72 -2.25 4.81
C PHE A 236 -8.16 -2.29 4.29
N SER A 237 -8.36 -2.36 2.98
CA SER A 237 -9.69 -2.39 2.37
C SER A 237 -10.52 -3.59 2.83
N PHE A 238 -9.88 -4.76 3.00
CA PHE A 238 -10.56 -5.93 3.56
C PHE A 238 -10.91 -5.77 5.04
N PHE A 239 -9.99 -5.27 5.86
CA PHE A 239 -10.22 -5.13 7.30
C PHE A 239 -11.21 -4.01 7.67
N TYR A 240 -11.17 -2.88 6.96
CA TYR A 240 -11.89 -1.67 7.37
C TYR A 240 -13.08 -1.34 6.46
N ALA A 241 -12.97 -1.58 5.16
CA ALA A 241 -14.06 -1.30 4.22
C ALA A 241 -15.02 -2.51 4.04
N ASN A 242 -14.73 -3.65 4.67
CA ASN A 242 -15.54 -4.88 4.62
C ASN A 242 -15.94 -5.28 3.18
N SER A 243 -15.02 -5.11 2.24
CA SER A 243 -15.23 -5.46 0.83
C SER A 243 -15.04 -6.98 0.64
N GLU A 244 -15.94 -7.67 -0.06
CA GLU A 244 -15.75 -9.10 -0.35
C GLU A 244 -14.66 -9.32 -1.42
N GLN A 245 -14.59 -8.37 -2.36
CA GLN A 245 -13.63 -8.32 -3.44
C GLN A 245 -13.15 -6.89 -3.65
N LEU A 246 -11.92 -6.75 -4.12
CA LEU A 246 -11.31 -5.45 -4.37
C LEU A 246 -10.66 -5.43 -5.75
N LYS A 247 -11.01 -4.42 -6.55
CA LYS A 247 -10.32 -4.16 -7.81
C LYS A 247 -8.93 -3.64 -7.52
N ILE A 248 -7.93 -4.22 -8.18
CA ILE A 248 -6.54 -3.79 -8.08
C ILE A 248 -5.96 -3.48 -9.48
N PRO A 249 -4.90 -2.67 -9.55
CA PRO A 249 -4.16 -2.40 -10.77
C PRO A 249 -3.76 -3.65 -11.56
N SER A 250 -3.72 -3.49 -12.88
CA SER A 250 -3.32 -4.54 -13.80
C SER A 250 -1.82 -4.82 -13.67
N SER A 251 -1.05 -3.78 -13.37
CA SER A 251 0.38 -3.82 -13.06
C SER A 251 0.64 -3.21 -11.68
N CYS A 252 1.80 -3.51 -11.06
CA CYS A 252 2.26 -2.77 -9.87
C CYS A 252 3.02 -1.50 -10.27
N ASP A 253 2.62 -0.85 -11.38
CA ASP A 253 3.22 0.42 -11.79
C ASP A 253 2.79 1.55 -10.85
N ARG A 254 3.74 2.45 -10.57
CA ARG A 254 3.55 3.56 -9.63
C ARG A 254 2.39 4.47 -10.03
N GLN A 255 2.18 4.73 -11.33
CA GLN A 255 1.09 5.61 -11.78
C GLN A 255 -0.28 4.97 -11.54
N GLU A 256 -0.42 3.67 -11.83
CA GLU A 256 -1.66 2.94 -11.51
C GLU A 256 -1.94 2.90 -10.01
N LEU A 257 -0.89 2.76 -9.17
CA LEU A 257 -1.02 2.79 -7.72
C LEU A 257 -1.43 4.16 -7.18
N VAL A 258 -0.87 5.25 -7.72
CA VAL A 258 -1.29 6.61 -7.36
C VAL A 258 -2.75 6.84 -7.76
N ALA A 259 -3.13 6.46 -8.97
CA ALA A 259 -4.52 6.58 -9.43
C ALA A 259 -5.50 5.79 -8.56
N LEU A 260 -5.14 4.55 -8.18
CA LEU A 260 -5.91 3.73 -7.25
C LEU A 260 -6.10 4.44 -5.91
N MET A 261 -5.06 5.08 -5.39
CA MET A 261 -5.13 5.80 -4.13
C MET A 261 -5.98 7.04 -4.21
N ASP A 262 -5.81 7.86 -5.24
CA ASP A 262 -6.60 9.07 -5.41
C ASP A 262 -8.09 8.72 -5.52
N GLU A 263 -8.44 7.63 -6.22
CA GLU A 263 -9.82 7.13 -6.34
C GLU A 263 -10.39 6.65 -5.00
N ASN A 264 -9.55 6.07 -4.13
CA ASN A 264 -10.02 5.38 -2.91
C ASN A 264 -9.72 6.14 -1.60
N TYR A 265 -8.95 7.23 -1.64
CA TYR A 265 -8.42 7.91 -0.45
C TYR A 265 -9.51 8.38 0.49
N GLU A 266 -10.53 9.08 -0.02
CA GLU A 266 -11.62 9.61 0.80
C GLU A 266 -12.40 8.50 1.50
N ASN A 267 -12.69 7.39 0.81
CA ASN A 267 -13.37 6.25 1.39
C ASN A 267 -12.50 5.56 2.46
N MET A 268 -11.22 5.35 2.16
CA MET A 268 -10.28 4.74 3.12
C MET A 268 -10.11 5.59 4.36
N ASN A 269 -9.88 6.90 4.19
CA ASN A 269 -9.73 7.82 5.30
C ASN A 269 -11.04 7.90 6.11
N SER A 270 -12.21 7.91 5.46
CA SER A 270 -13.50 7.84 6.16
C SER A 270 -13.65 6.56 6.98
N CYS A 271 -13.26 5.41 6.43
CA CYS A 271 -13.26 4.13 7.15
C CYS A 271 -12.29 4.15 8.34
N PHE A 272 -11.09 4.72 8.15
CA PHE A 272 -10.08 4.88 9.21
C PHE A 272 -10.62 5.75 10.35
N VAL A 273 -11.12 6.95 10.04
CA VAL A 273 -11.65 7.91 11.02
C VAL A 273 -12.83 7.30 11.76
N ASN A 274 -13.78 6.68 11.05
CA ASN A 274 -14.92 6.01 11.68
C ASN A 274 -14.50 4.79 12.51
N PHE A 275 -13.42 4.10 12.14
CA PHE A 275 -12.89 2.99 12.93
C PHE A 275 -12.31 3.48 14.26
N TRP A 276 -11.41 4.45 14.20
CA TRP A 276 -10.70 4.89 15.40
C TRP A 276 -11.52 5.81 16.29
N SER A 277 -12.44 6.60 15.73
CA SER A 277 -13.36 7.45 16.53
C SER A 277 -14.33 6.66 17.43
N LEU A 278 -14.58 5.37 17.17
CA LEU A 278 -15.42 4.54 18.05
C LEU A 278 -14.58 3.56 18.88
N HIS A 279 -13.29 3.85 19.07
CA HIS A 279 -12.36 3.00 19.81
C HIS A 279 -12.94 2.53 21.16
N LYS A 280 -13.48 3.45 21.97
CA LYS A 280 -14.04 3.14 23.30
C LYS A 280 -15.25 2.20 23.26
N ARG A 281 -15.99 2.14 22.15
CA ARG A 281 -17.11 1.19 21.98
C ARG A 281 -16.63 -0.18 21.51
N ARG A 282 -15.52 -0.22 20.77
CA ARG A 282 -14.96 -1.44 20.19
C ARG A 282 -14.02 -2.19 21.14
N HIS A 283 -13.42 -1.48 22.10
CA HIS A 283 -12.41 -2.03 22.99
C HIS A 283 -12.74 -1.77 24.45
N SER A 284 -12.35 -2.72 25.31
CA SER A 284 -12.42 -2.54 26.77
C SER A 284 -11.29 -1.61 27.21
N CYS A 285 -11.62 -0.34 27.41
CA CYS A 285 -10.64 0.68 27.76
C CYS A 285 -10.81 1.17 29.21
N GLY A 286 -9.73 1.65 29.82
CA GLY A 286 -9.79 2.30 31.12
C GLY A 286 -10.63 3.58 31.10
N SER A 287 -11.05 4.05 32.28
CA SER A 287 -11.87 5.26 32.45
C SER A 287 -11.29 6.50 31.76
N ASN A 288 -9.95 6.56 31.65
CA ASN A 288 -9.21 7.71 31.17
C ASN A 288 -8.97 7.70 29.65
N CYS A 289 -9.38 6.64 28.96
CA CYS A 289 -9.23 6.49 27.51
C CYS A 289 -10.27 7.29 26.73
N SER A 290 -9.85 7.90 25.62
CA SER A 290 -10.70 8.64 24.67
C SER A 290 -11.60 9.70 25.33
N ARG A 291 -11.10 10.38 26.37
CA ARG A 291 -11.82 11.44 27.10
C ARG A 291 -11.75 12.80 26.41
N ALA A 292 -10.70 13.01 25.61
CA ALA A 292 -10.51 14.23 24.84
C ALA A 292 -9.82 13.92 23.51
N PHE A 293 -10.13 14.73 22.49
CA PHE A 293 -9.28 14.87 21.32
C PHE A 293 -8.16 15.84 21.65
N VAL A 294 -6.93 15.47 21.28
CA VAL A 294 -5.74 16.30 21.32
C VAL A 294 -5.27 16.48 19.89
N CYS A 295 -5.12 17.73 19.47
CA CYS A 295 -4.68 18.09 18.14
C CYS A 295 -3.31 18.76 18.22
N ASP A 296 -2.43 18.44 17.28
CA ASP A 296 -1.12 19.09 17.15
C ASP A 296 -0.65 19.05 15.70
N GLY A 297 0.03 20.11 15.27
CA GLY A 297 0.65 20.23 13.97
C GLY A 297 2.15 19.95 14.05
N PHE A 298 2.58 18.79 13.58
CA PHE A 298 4.01 18.52 13.44
C PHE A 298 4.54 19.13 12.15
N GLN A 299 4.95 20.38 12.25
CA GLN A 299 5.66 21.05 11.18
C GLN A 299 7.09 20.51 11.05
N LYS A 300 7.33 19.58 10.09
CA LYS A 300 8.70 19.25 9.69
C LYS A 300 9.27 20.35 8.80
N PRO A 301 10.39 21.00 9.17
CA PRO A 301 11.00 22.00 8.31
C PRO A 301 11.77 21.28 7.19
N SER A 302 11.15 20.96 6.03
CA SER A 302 11.80 20.75 4.69
C SER A 302 11.23 19.64 3.76
N ARG A 303 10.00 19.76 3.23
CA ARG A 303 9.62 19.03 1.99
C ARG A 303 9.34 20.03 0.87
N PHE A 304 9.75 19.77 -0.36
CA PHE A 304 9.40 20.62 -1.50
C PHE A 304 7.94 20.39 -1.88
N ILE A 305 7.16 21.46 -2.08
CA ILE A 305 5.77 21.42 -2.57
C ILE A 305 5.60 22.21 -3.87
N CYS A 306 4.52 21.94 -4.61
CA CYS A 306 4.17 22.73 -5.79
C CYS A 306 3.99 24.20 -5.40
N SER A 307 4.57 25.11 -6.18
CA SER A 307 4.51 26.56 -5.94
C SER A 307 3.11 27.16 -6.11
N ASN A 308 2.13 26.40 -6.61
CA ASN A 308 0.75 26.84 -6.75
C ASN A 308 0.02 26.81 -5.40
N VAL A 309 0.33 27.78 -4.55
CA VAL A 309 -0.32 28.01 -3.26
C VAL A 309 -1.79 28.46 -3.38
N LYS A 310 -2.26 28.83 -4.58
CA LYS A 310 -3.61 29.39 -4.77
C LYS A 310 -4.72 28.35 -4.97
N LYS A 311 -4.41 27.04 -4.91
CA LYS A 311 -5.48 26.02 -5.01
C LYS A 311 -6.46 26.19 -3.85
N SER A 312 -7.72 26.35 -4.19
CA SER A 312 -8.83 26.41 -3.26
C SER A 312 -9.66 25.13 -3.35
N SER A 313 -10.28 24.75 -2.24
CA SER A 313 -11.25 23.68 -2.13
C SER A 313 -12.49 24.26 -1.46
N TYR A 314 -13.67 23.91 -1.97
CA TYR A 314 -14.92 24.28 -1.32
C TYR A 314 -15.23 23.30 -0.20
N ASN A 315 -15.62 23.83 0.95
CA ASN A 315 -16.14 23.08 2.08
C ASN A 315 -17.52 23.65 2.41
N GLU A 316 -18.54 22.80 2.54
CA GLU A 316 -19.94 23.23 2.68
C GLU A 316 -20.18 24.15 3.89
N GLU A 317 -19.44 23.98 4.99
CA GLU A 317 -19.59 24.76 6.21
C GLU A 317 -18.72 26.03 6.20
N LEU A 318 -17.55 25.99 5.56
CA LEU A 318 -16.54 27.07 5.56
C LEU A 318 -16.51 27.89 4.27
N GLY A 319 -17.20 27.44 3.21
CA GLY A 319 -17.13 28.01 1.87
C GLY A 319 -15.83 27.68 1.15
N LEU A 320 -15.37 28.59 0.27
CA LEU A 320 -14.12 28.42 -0.47
C LEU A 320 -12.90 28.62 0.45
N VAL A 321 -12.10 27.56 0.64
CA VAL A 321 -10.91 27.55 1.49
C VAL A 321 -9.64 27.36 0.66
N GLN A 322 -8.60 28.14 0.92
CA GLN A 322 -7.30 27.96 0.27
C GLN A 322 -6.55 26.79 0.92
N VAL A 323 -6.26 25.74 0.15
CA VAL A 323 -5.63 24.49 0.62
C VAL A 323 -4.22 24.27 0.05
N GLY A 324 -3.86 24.98 -1.02
CA GLY A 324 -2.61 24.78 -1.75
C GLY A 324 -2.64 23.52 -2.63
N CYS A 325 -1.72 23.43 -3.59
CA CYS A 325 -1.66 22.30 -4.51
C CYS A 325 -1.11 21.04 -3.81
N GLY A 326 -1.88 19.94 -3.86
CA GLY A 326 -1.47 18.63 -3.32
C GLY A 326 -0.44 17.88 -4.17
N ASN A 327 -0.15 18.35 -5.39
CA ASN A 327 0.86 17.71 -6.23
C ASN A 327 2.26 18.03 -5.71
N ARG A 328 3.07 16.99 -5.51
CA ARG A 328 4.49 17.11 -5.23
C ARG A 328 5.19 17.72 -6.46
N PRO A 329 6.23 18.57 -6.30
CA PRO A 329 7.09 18.90 -7.42
C PRO A 329 7.73 17.59 -7.87
N ASP A 330 7.55 17.28 -9.15
CA ASP A 330 8.09 16.09 -9.77
C ASP A 330 9.62 16.11 -9.64
N TYR A 331 10.19 15.09 -8.99
CA TYR A 331 11.64 14.97 -8.81
C TYR A 331 12.35 14.60 -10.11
N ASP A 332 11.60 14.30 -11.18
CA ASP A 332 12.13 13.72 -12.41
C ASP A 332 12.63 14.74 -13.44
N VAL A 333 12.87 15.99 -13.02
CA VAL A 333 13.77 16.86 -13.79
C VAL A 333 15.18 16.38 -13.52
N LYS A 334 15.61 15.35 -14.27
CA LYS A 334 17.03 15.03 -14.49
C LYS A 334 17.75 16.36 -14.61
N ARG A 335 18.61 16.66 -13.64
CA ARG A 335 19.63 17.69 -13.79
C ARG A 335 20.38 17.31 -15.07
N LYS A 336 20.00 17.88 -16.21
CA LYS A 336 20.95 18.08 -17.29
C LYS A 336 22.06 18.88 -16.62
N LYS A 337 23.17 18.21 -16.32
CA LYS A 337 24.44 18.89 -16.24
C LYS A 337 24.53 19.60 -17.59
N ASP A 338 24.44 20.91 -17.56
CA ASP A 338 24.84 21.74 -18.69
C ASP A 338 26.35 21.54 -18.83
N GLU A 339 26.73 20.45 -19.50
CA GLU A 339 27.99 20.31 -20.20
C GLU A 339 27.76 20.88 -21.60
N THR A 340 27.81 22.21 -21.72
CA THR A 340 28.17 22.90 -22.95
C THR A 340 28.70 24.29 -22.61
N ASP A 341 30.00 24.42 -22.87
CA ASP A 341 30.66 25.54 -23.53
C ASP A 341 30.89 26.87 -22.80
N ASN A 342 32.20 27.09 -22.56
CA ASN A 342 32.94 28.29 -22.96
C ASN A 342 32.12 29.27 -23.82
N ASP A 343 31.89 30.50 -23.36
CA ASP A 343 32.71 31.64 -23.79
C ASP A 343 32.20 32.97 -23.24
N GLU A 344 33.16 33.88 -23.11
CA GLU A 344 33.05 35.34 -23.17
C GLU A 344 32.32 36.11 -22.04
N SER A 345 33.16 36.55 -21.11
CA SER A 345 33.26 37.95 -20.65
C SER A 345 32.15 38.91 -21.09
N ILE A 346 31.21 39.18 -20.18
CA ILE A 346 30.45 40.44 -20.19
C ILE A 346 30.84 41.24 -18.95
N LEU A 347 31.58 42.30 -19.22
CA LEU A 347 31.98 43.36 -18.29
C LEU A 347 30.75 43.94 -17.58
N LEU A 348 30.78 43.92 -16.25
CA LEU A 348 29.86 44.67 -15.40
C LEU A 348 30.20 46.17 -15.49
N PRO A 349 29.24 47.07 -15.78
CA PRO A 349 29.41 48.48 -15.49
C PRO A 349 29.18 48.72 -14.00
N THR A 350 30.19 49.30 -13.36
CA THR A 350 30.10 49.94 -12.06
C THR A 350 29.38 51.29 -12.16
N ASN A 351 28.65 51.64 -11.08
CA ASN A 351 28.02 52.93 -10.76
C ASN A 351 26.71 53.24 -11.51
N SER A 352 25.57 53.48 -10.87
CA SER A 352 25.31 54.66 -10.04
C SER A 352 23.85 54.60 -9.54
N LYS A 353 23.58 55.46 -8.57
CA LYS A 353 22.34 55.66 -7.80
C LYS A 353 21.11 55.87 -8.70
N ASP A 354 19.96 55.31 -8.33
CA ASP A 354 18.81 56.16 -7.97
C ASP A 354 17.57 55.42 -7.44
N MET A 355 16.85 56.19 -6.63
CA MET A 355 15.71 55.95 -5.75
C MET A 355 14.39 55.68 -6.47
N ASN A 356 13.48 55.03 -5.71
CA ASN A 356 12.02 55.20 -5.72
C ASN A 356 11.21 54.84 -6.97
N ILE A 357 10.75 53.58 -7.03
CA ILE A 357 9.43 53.23 -7.63
C ILE A 357 8.71 52.24 -6.71
N ARG A 358 8.21 52.74 -5.59
CA ARG A 358 7.07 52.17 -4.86
C ARG A 358 6.08 53.31 -4.72
N THR A 359 5.08 53.36 -5.61
CA THR A 359 3.76 54.03 -5.54
C THR A 359 3.36 54.51 -6.95
N ALA A 360 2.72 53.63 -7.74
CA ALA A 360 1.80 54.00 -8.83
C ALA A 360 1.25 52.70 -9.48
N LEU A 361 0.00 52.74 -9.95
CA LEU A 361 -0.84 51.66 -10.50
C LEU A 361 -1.73 50.97 -9.43
N CYS A 362 -2.70 51.67 -8.84
CA CYS A 362 -4.03 52.07 -9.39
C CYS A 362 -5.01 50.88 -9.41
N ARG A 363 -5.99 50.77 -8.49
CA ARG A 363 -7.29 51.51 -8.42
C ARG A 363 -8.07 51.53 -9.75
N ALA A 364 -8.62 50.38 -10.12
CA ALA A 364 -9.77 50.19 -11.03
C ALA A 364 -10.14 48.69 -10.91
N CYS A 365 -11.34 48.20 -10.60
CA CYS A 365 -12.70 48.71 -10.68
C CYS A 365 -13.56 48.09 -9.57
N LYS A 366 -14.53 48.87 -9.08
CA LYS A 366 -15.75 48.39 -8.45
C LYS A 366 -16.73 48.01 -9.57
N SER A 367 -17.24 46.79 -9.54
CA SER A 367 -18.58 46.43 -10.05
C SER A 367 -18.90 45.02 -9.55
N ASN A 368 -19.95 44.89 -8.76
CA ASN A 368 -20.55 43.60 -8.44
C ASN A 368 -21.01 42.91 -9.73
N PRO A 369 -20.94 41.57 -9.77
CA PRO A 369 -22.04 40.80 -10.29
C PRO A 369 -22.63 39.91 -9.19
N THR A 370 -23.95 39.79 -9.24
CA THR A 370 -24.76 38.76 -8.57
C THR A 370 -24.21 37.35 -8.83
N PRO A 371 -24.40 36.38 -7.91
CA PRO A 371 -23.97 35.02 -8.17
C PRO A 371 -24.94 34.37 -9.16
N GLU A 372 -24.54 34.32 -10.43
CA GLU A 372 -25.02 33.28 -11.34
C GLU A 372 -24.46 31.94 -10.86
N TYR A 373 -25.34 30.96 -10.80
CA TYR A 373 -25.06 29.57 -10.47
C TYR A 373 -24.09 29.01 -11.51
N ILE A 374 -22.81 28.84 -11.14
CA ILE A 374 -21.82 28.18 -11.99
C ILE A 374 -21.98 26.67 -11.74
N GLU A 375 -22.45 25.94 -12.75
CA GLU A 375 -22.40 24.48 -12.77
C GLU A 375 -20.95 24.03 -12.55
N GLU A 376 -20.75 23.13 -11.57
CA GLU A 376 -19.46 22.56 -11.23
C GLU A 376 -18.92 21.71 -12.38
N GLU A 377 -18.03 22.28 -13.19
CA GLU A 377 -17.07 21.47 -13.94
C GLU A 377 -16.08 20.85 -12.95
N PHE A 378 -16.24 19.54 -12.73
CA PHE A 378 -15.17 18.70 -12.18
C PHE A 378 -13.95 18.84 -13.09
N ILE A 379 -12.98 19.66 -12.66
CA ILE A 379 -11.67 19.76 -13.29
C ILE A 379 -11.00 18.39 -13.17
N THR A 380 -11.08 17.62 -14.25
CA THR A 380 -10.32 16.40 -14.45
C THR A 380 -8.82 16.73 -14.46
N ASN A 381 -8.01 15.79 -13.97
CA ASN A 381 -6.59 15.93 -13.60
C ASN A 381 -5.58 16.31 -14.72
N SER A 382 -5.98 16.97 -15.81
CA SER A 382 -5.12 17.24 -16.98
C SER A 382 -4.57 18.67 -17.12
N GLU A 383 -5.03 19.66 -16.34
CA GLU A 383 -4.67 21.08 -16.57
C GLU A 383 -3.77 21.72 -15.50
N CYS A 384 -2.66 21.07 -15.14
CA CYS A 384 -1.54 21.86 -14.59
C CYS A 384 -0.80 22.57 -15.75
N ASN A 385 -1.47 23.52 -16.41
CA ASN A 385 -0.94 24.35 -17.50
C ASN A 385 0.00 25.44 -16.96
N ILE A 386 1.05 25.05 -16.22
CA ILE A 386 2.10 25.98 -15.80
C ILE A 386 3.31 25.78 -16.71
N ASP A 387 3.55 26.80 -17.52
CA ASP A 387 4.76 27.00 -18.30
C ASP A 387 5.98 26.78 -17.40
N ARG A 388 6.77 25.73 -17.72
CA ARG A 388 7.87 25.22 -16.90
C ARG A 388 9.08 26.13 -17.03
N ASN A 389 8.95 27.37 -16.57
CA ASN A 389 10.01 28.35 -16.63
C ASN A 389 11.09 28.00 -15.57
N PRO A 390 12.31 27.58 -15.97
CA PRO A 390 13.34 27.10 -15.05
C PRO A 390 13.84 28.19 -14.06
N ARG A 391 13.53 29.47 -14.33
CA ARG A 391 13.86 30.57 -13.40
C ARG A 391 12.93 30.67 -12.18
N PHE A 392 11.76 30.00 -12.20
CA PHE A 392 10.84 29.96 -11.06
C PHE A 392 11.16 28.88 -10.02
N VAL A 393 12.18 28.05 -10.26
CA VAL A 393 12.67 27.03 -9.31
C VAL A 393 13.37 27.66 -8.09
N ASN A 394 13.65 28.97 -8.10
CA ASN A 394 14.29 29.67 -6.99
C ASN A 394 13.34 30.09 -5.85
N GLY A 395 12.03 29.88 -6.00
CA GLY A 395 11.06 30.03 -4.90
C GLY A 395 10.86 28.72 -4.16
N LYS A 396 11.74 28.38 -3.21
CA LYS A 396 11.60 27.19 -2.35
C LYS A 396 10.31 27.29 -1.52
N VAL A 397 9.19 26.74 -1.98
CA VAL A 397 7.98 26.60 -1.16
C VAL A 397 8.01 25.24 -0.48
N ARG A 398 7.93 25.25 0.86
CA ARG A 398 8.11 24.11 1.76
C ARG A 398 6.73 23.56 2.17
N SER A 399 6.58 22.25 2.33
CA SER A 399 5.47 21.67 3.12
C SER A 399 5.60 22.14 4.56
N TYR A 400 4.48 22.26 5.23
CA TYR A 400 4.43 22.68 6.63
C TYR A 400 3.90 21.55 7.53
N GLY A 401 4.14 20.28 7.19
CA GLY A 401 3.98 19.18 8.14
C GLY A 401 2.66 18.43 8.07
N VAL A 402 2.26 17.84 9.18
CA VAL A 402 1.04 17.05 9.31
C VAL A 402 0.34 17.46 10.60
N ILE A 403 -0.96 17.74 10.52
CA ILE A 403 -1.83 17.90 11.70
C ILE A 403 -2.40 16.53 12.03
N TYR A 404 -2.32 16.14 13.29
CA TYR A 404 -2.96 14.94 13.80
C TYR A 404 -4.04 15.33 14.79
N THR A 405 -5.18 14.63 14.74
CA THR A 405 -6.11 14.57 15.85
C THR A 405 -6.02 13.18 16.47
N MET A 406 -5.66 13.14 17.74
CA MET A 406 -5.46 11.92 18.53
C MET A 406 -6.41 11.91 19.72
N TYR A 407 -6.71 10.75 20.26
CA TYR A 407 -7.20 10.68 21.63
C TYR A 407 -6.08 10.97 22.63
N ASN A 408 -6.44 11.47 23.80
CA ASN A 408 -5.53 11.65 24.94
C ASN A 408 -4.81 10.36 25.42
N CYS A 409 -5.12 9.20 24.84
CA CYS A 409 -4.45 7.92 25.07
C CYS A 409 -3.51 7.49 23.93
N GLY A 410 -3.24 8.35 22.96
CA GLY A 410 -2.24 8.11 21.90
C GLY A 410 -2.79 7.50 20.61
N ILE A 411 -4.11 7.31 20.52
CA ILE A 411 -4.72 6.74 19.32
C ILE A 411 -4.96 7.85 18.30
N VAL A 412 -4.36 7.73 17.12
CA VAL A 412 -4.62 8.63 15.99
C VAL A 412 -6.02 8.37 15.45
N VAL A 413 -6.81 9.43 15.33
CA VAL A 413 -8.19 9.37 14.84
C VAL A 413 -8.29 9.94 13.42
N ASP A 414 -7.64 11.07 13.15
CA ASP A 414 -7.48 11.60 11.80
C ASP A 414 -6.15 12.33 11.67
N PHE A 415 -5.73 12.56 10.43
CA PHE A 415 -4.53 13.34 10.12
C PHE A 415 -4.70 14.07 8.79
N LEU A 416 -4.02 15.19 8.64
CA LEU A 416 -4.03 16.01 7.43
C LEU A 416 -2.61 16.49 7.11
N GLU A 417 -2.11 16.17 5.91
CA GLU A 417 -0.90 16.80 5.40
C GLU A 417 -1.19 18.28 5.09
N ILE A 418 -0.39 19.18 5.66
CA ILE A 418 -0.58 20.62 5.51
C ILE A 418 0.55 21.25 4.67
N ASN A 419 0.13 21.97 3.64
CA ASN A 419 1.01 22.64 2.69
C ASN A 419 1.30 24.11 3.05
N LEU A 420 0.69 24.60 4.14
CA LEU A 420 0.83 25.94 4.68
C LEU A 420 1.09 25.87 6.17
N SER A 421 1.70 26.92 6.73
CA SER A 421 1.89 27.04 8.19
C SER A 421 0.60 26.70 8.89
N GLU A 422 0.69 25.98 10.00
CA GLU A 422 -0.45 25.69 10.83
C GLU A 422 -1.20 26.99 11.18
N GLN A 423 -2.45 27.06 10.75
CA GLN A 423 -3.31 28.22 10.87
C GLN A 423 -4.64 27.78 11.46
N VAL A 424 -5.24 28.65 12.27
CA VAL A 424 -6.50 28.39 12.98
C VAL A 424 -7.60 27.80 12.09
N TYR A 425 -7.74 28.28 10.85
CA TYR A 425 -8.76 27.74 9.95
C TYR A 425 -8.39 26.37 9.37
N VAL A 426 -7.10 26.04 9.23
CA VAL A 426 -6.64 24.73 8.76
C VAL A 426 -6.96 23.68 9.81
N THR A 427 -6.70 23.98 11.08
CA THR A 427 -7.09 23.13 12.23
C THR A 427 -8.60 22.97 12.30
N LEU A 428 -9.36 24.05 12.13
CA LEU A 428 -10.82 24.00 12.10
C LEU A 428 -11.36 23.16 10.94
N LEU A 429 -10.81 23.33 9.72
CA LEU A 429 -11.15 22.52 8.55
C LEU A 429 -10.82 21.04 8.78
N HIS A 430 -9.66 20.75 9.37
CA HIS A 430 -9.28 19.39 9.75
C HIS A 430 -10.29 18.76 10.70
N TRP A 431 -10.69 19.46 11.78
CA TRP A 431 -11.71 18.96 12.69
C TRP A 431 -13.08 18.78 12.03
N MET A 432 -13.53 19.71 11.19
CA MET A 432 -14.80 19.56 10.49
C MET A 432 -14.80 18.38 9.54
N ASN A 433 -13.72 18.22 8.76
CA ASN A 433 -13.56 17.08 7.87
C ASN A 433 -13.49 15.75 8.64
N MET A 434 -12.79 15.71 9.78
CA MET A 434 -12.78 14.56 10.67
C MET A 434 -14.20 14.24 11.16
N LEU A 435 -14.88 15.22 11.77
CA LEU A 435 -16.20 15.06 12.36
C LEU A 435 -17.23 14.58 11.34
N ARG A 436 -17.18 15.08 10.08
CA ARG A 436 -18.05 14.64 9.00
C ARG A 436 -17.95 13.14 8.71
N LYS A 437 -16.76 12.54 8.91
CA LYS A 437 -16.51 11.11 8.66
C LYS A 437 -16.98 10.22 9.82
N ILE A 438 -17.31 10.78 10.97
CA ILE A 438 -17.71 10.04 12.17
C ILE A 438 -19.22 9.80 12.12
N LYS A 439 -19.63 8.52 12.03
CA LYS A 439 -21.05 8.15 11.90
C LYS A 439 -21.88 8.40 13.16
N ASP A 440 -21.25 8.46 14.33
CA ASP A 440 -21.94 8.70 15.60
C ASP A 440 -21.18 9.70 16.47
N LEU A 441 -21.56 10.98 16.34
CA LEU A 441 -21.01 12.09 17.14
C LEU A 441 -21.34 11.99 18.64
N SER A 442 -22.34 11.18 19.03
CA SER A 442 -22.62 10.94 20.45
C SER A 442 -21.58 10.03 21.11
N ALA A 443 -20.81 9.29 20.30
CA ALA A 443 -19.80 8.34 20.77
C ALA A 443 -18.46 8.98 21.12
N ILE A 444 -18.22 10.22 20.68
CA ILE A 444 -16.93 10.89 20.75
C ILE A 444 -16.90 11.94 21.87
N PRO A 445 -15.71 12.28 22.42
CA PRO A 445 -15.62 13.29 23.45
C PRO A 445 -15.97 14.68 22.92
N ARG A 446 -16.53 15.51 23.79
CA ARG A 446 -16.83 16.93 23.55
C ARG A 446 -15.71 17.85 24.01
N ILE A 447 -14.50 17.32 24.16
CA ILE A 447 -13.33 18.03 24.67
C ILE A 447 -12.27 18.00 23.58
N PHE A 448 -11.86 19.18 23.13
CA PHE A 448 -10.81 19.39 22.14
C PHE A 448 -9.67 20.15 22.79
N ILE A 449 -8.45 19.64 22.66
CA ILE A 449 -7.24 20.21 23.21
C ILE A 449 -6.32 20.58 22.04
N TYR A 450 -5.80 21.80 22.06
CA TYR A 450 -4.96 22.34 21.00
C TYR A 450 -4.10 23.49 21.51
N ASP A 451 -2.89 23.67 21.00
CA ASP A 451 -1.96 24.71 21.45
C ASP A 451 -2.59 26.13 21.38
N ASN A 452 -3.34 26.41 20.31
CA ASN A 452 -3.95 27.69 20.03
C ASN A 452 -5.48 27.63 20.06
N ALA A 453 -6.03 26.74 20.91
CA ALA A 453 -7.46 26.52 21.08
C ALA A 453 -8.26 27.81 21.31
N CYS A 454 -7.69 28.80 22.02
CA CYS A 454 -8.35 30.08 22.23
C CYS A 454 -8.60 30.85 20.93
N SER A 455 -7.67 30.80 19.97
CA SER A 455 -7.81 31.51 18.71
C SER A 455 -8.78 30.79 17.79
N VAL A 456 -8.79 29.45 17.79
CA VAL A 456 -9.79 28.63 17.11
C VAL A 456 -11.19 28.93 17.63
N TRP A 457 -11.36 28.94 18.95
CA TRP A 457 -12.63 29.26 19.59
C TRP A 457 -13.15 30.65 19.18
N ILE A 458 -12.31 31.70 19.26
CA ILE A 458 -12.71 33.06 18.86
C ILE A 458 -13.09 33.09 17.37
N TYR A 459 -12.26 32.50 16.52
CA TYR A 459 -12.48 32.48 15.08
C TYR A 459 -13.80 31.81 14.72
N PHE A 460 -14.07 30.65 15.33
CA PHE A 460 -15.27 29.85 15.11
C PHE A 460 -16.53 30.56 15.63
N LYS A 461 -16.55 30.97 16.91
CA LYS A 461 -17.72 31.59 17.54
C LYS A 461 -18.13 32.90 16.85
N LYS A 462 -17.15 33.75 16.47
CA LYS A 462 -17.44 34.97 15.71
C LYS A 462 -18.07 34.66 14.36
N ARG A 463 -17.59 33.65 13.65
CA ARG A 463 -18.12 33.32 12.32
C ARG A 463 -19.46 32.61 12.36
N LEU A 464 -19.72 31.81 13.39
CA LEU A 464 -21.00 31.13 13.57
C LEU A 464 -22.09 32.09 14.08
N HIS A 465 -21.80 32.85 15.15
CA HIS A 465 -22.83 33.63 15.87
C HIS A 465 -22.90 35.10 15.47
N GLU A 466 -21.77 35.76 15.21
CA GLU A 466 -21.72 37.20 14.91
C GLU A 466 -21.82 37.49 13.41
N ASN A 467 -20.86 36.97 12.63
CA ASN A 467 -20.74 37.26 11.20
C ASN A 467 -21.58 36.33 10.32
N LYS A 468 -22.04 35.19 10.87
CA LYS A 468 -22.85 34.16 10.19
C LYS A 468 -22.26 33.68 8.85
N THR A 469 -20.93 33.59 8.78
CA THR A 469 -20.23 33.06 7.61
C THR A 469 -20.00 31.55 7.68
N ILE A 470 -20.22 30.92 8.84
CA ILE A 470 -20.28 29.47 8.99
C ILE A 470 -21.75 29.06 9.05
N VAL A 471 -22.14 28.09 8.21
CA VAL A 471 -23.50 27.56 8.20
C VAL A 471 -23.73 26.71 9.46
N PRO A 472 -24.83 26.90 10.22
CA PRO A 472 -25.12 26.15 11.44
C PRO A 472 -25.62 24.72 11.13
N THR A 473 -24.77 23.89 10.53
CA THR A 473 -25.02 22.46 10.29
C THR A 473 -24.96 21.67 11.60
N GLU A 474 -25.40 20.41 11.60
CA GLU A 474 -25.29 19.51 12.75
C GLU A 474 -23.83 19.44 13.27
N LEU A 475 -22.86 19.36 12.36
CA LEU A 475 -21.43 19.34 12.69
C LEU A 475 -20.96 20.65 13.33
N ALA A 476 -21.37 21.79 12.77
CA ALA A 476 -21.02 23.10 13.33
C ALA A 476 -21.64 23.26 14.72
N LEU A 477 -22.90 22.87 14.92
CA LEU A 477 -23.57 22.92 16.22
C LEU A 477 -22.96 21.93 17.23
N PHE A 478 -22.53 20.76 16.78
CA PHE A 478 -21.78 19.81 17.59
C PHE A 478 -20.47 20.45 18.07
N LEU A 479 -19.66 21.01 17.17
CA LEU A 479 -18.41 21.67 17.53
C LEU A 479 -18.65 22.90 18.43
N ASP A 480 -19.75 23.63 18.22
CA ASP A 480 -20.16 24.76 19.06
C ASP A 480 -20.43 24.38 20.52
N SER A 481 -20.95 23.17 20.71
CA SER A 481 -21.22 22.57 22.01
C SER A 481 -20.01 21.88 22.66
N CYS A 482 -18.85 21.86 21.98
CA CYS A 482 -17.62 21.30 22.53
C CYS A 482 -16.84 22.31 23.38
N ASP A 483 -16.14 21.79 24.39
CA ASP A 483 -15.17 22.53 25.18
C ASP A 483 -13.80 22.48 24.51
N LEU A 484 -13.26 23.65 24.18
CA LEU A 484 -11.91 23.80 23.62
C LEU A 484 -10.93 24.23 24.73
N TYR A 485 -9.81 23.54 24.90
CA TYR A 485 -8.80 23.84 25.90
C TYR A 485 -7.42 23.99 25.30
N ILE A 486 -6.63 24.90 25.89
CA ILE A 486 -5.22 25.04 25.54
C ILE A 486 -4.45 23.86 26.12
N ASP A 487 -3.56 23.28 25.33
CA ASP A 487 -2.64 22.26 25.81
C ASP A 487 -1.80 22.78 27.02
N ARG A 488 -1.53 21.92 28.01
CA ARG A 488 -0.82 22.30 29.24
C ARG A 488 0.59 22.79 29.01
N LEU A 489 1.32 22.23 28.04
CA LEU A 489 2.69 22.66 27.73
C LEU A 489 2.69 24.07 27.17
N HIS A 490 1.66 24.40 26.37
CA HIS A 490 1.51 25.68 25.69
C HIS A 490 0.82 26.75 26.55
N GLN A 491 0.06 26.39 27.58
CA GLN A 491 -0.69 27.33 28.42
C GLN A 491 0.10 28.55 28.91
N LYS A 492 1.39 28.38 29.24
CA LYS A 492 2.28 29.44 29.74
C LYS A 492 2.47 30.62 28.77
N THR A 493 2.31 30.40 27.46
CA THR A 493 2.47 31.43 26.44
C THR A 493 1.16 32.20 26.17
N HIS A 494 0.04 31.78 26.78
CA HIS A 494 -1.27 32.37 26.57
C HIS A 494 -1.69 33.28 27.74
N THR A 495 -1.64 34.60 27.51
CA THR A 495 -1.83 35.61 28.57
C THR A 495 -3.20 36.28 28.59
N ARG A 496 -4.07 36.04 27.60
CA ARG A 496 -5.40 36.70 27.55
C ARG A 496 -6.27 36.22 28.73
N PRO A 497 -7.16 37.07 29.28
CA PRO A 497 -8.01 36.67 30.41
C PRO A 497 -8.81 35.38 30.16
N MET A 498 -9.40 35.23 28.97
CA MET A 498 -10.12 34.00 28.60
C MET A 498 -9.22 32.77 28.50
N CYS A 499 -7.93 32.96 28.14
CA CYS A 499 -6.97 31.86 28.08
C CYS A 499 -6.61 31.35 29.46
N LEU A 500 -6.54 32.23 30.45
CA LEU A 500 -6.18 31.89 31.82
C LEU A 500 -7.35 31.31 32.62
N LYS A 501 -8.58 31.71 32.28
CA LYS A 501 -9.81 31.31 32.98
C LYS A 501 -10.57 30.20 32.24
N ASP A 502 -11.06 30.50 31.06
CA ASP A 502 -12.07 29.68 30.37
C ASP A 502 -11.45 28.54 29.55
N ARG A 503 -10.28 28.78 28.96
CA ARG A 503 -9.58 27.84 28.08
C ARG A 503 -8.37 27.17 28.75
N ASN A 504 -8.16 27.42 30.03
CA ASN A 504 -7.09 26.80 30.81
C ASN A 504 -7.55 25.46 31.36
N ILE A 505 -7.02 24.35 30.84
CA ILE A 505 -7.45 23.02 31.30
C ILE A 505 -7.12 22.77 32.79
N ASN A 506 -6.16 23.49 33.36
CA ASN A 506 -5.81 23.33 34.78
C ASN A 506 -6.90 23.89 35.72
N THR A 507 -7.88 24.64 35.21
CA THR A 507 -9.05 25.08 35.99
C THR A 507 -10.16 24.03 36.04
N ARG A 508 -9.97 22.87 35.39
CA ARG A 508 -10.92 21.74 35.32
C ARG A 508 -10.39 20.53 36.10
N PRO A 509 -10.73 20.36 37.40
CA PRO A 509 -10.28 19.22 38.20
C PRO A 509 -10.71 17.87 37.62
N ASP A 510 -11.85 17.85 36.93
CA ASP A 510 -12.36 16.67 36.25
C ASP A 510 -11.46 16.22 35.09
N LEU A 511 -10.57 17.08 34.58
CA LEU A 511 -9.65 16.78 33.47
C LEU A 511 -8.19 16.68 33.92
N ALA A 512 -7.91 16.66 35.23
CA ALA A 512 -6.55 16.66 35.77
C ALA A 512 -5.68 15.50 35.25
N ASP A 513 -6.30 14.34 34.98
CA ASP A 513 -5.69 13.10 34.51
C ASP A 513 -5.65 12.95 32.97
N VAL A 514 -6.26 13.89 32.22
CA VAL A 514 -6.24 13.86 30.75
C VAL A 514 -4.85 14.23 30.27
N ASN A 515 -4.14 13.33 29.59
CA ASN A 515 -2.85 13.63 28.98
C ASN A 515 -3.02 14.58 27.79
N THR A 516 -2.64 15.84 27.97
CA THR A 516 -2.74 16.86 26.92
C THR A 516 -1.51 16.88 26.01
N VAL A 517 -0.37 16.38 26.50
CA VAL A 517 0.93 16.45 25.81
C VAL A 517 1.24 15.16 25.04
N ILE A 518 0.19 14.41 24.69
CA ILE A 518 0.33 13.09 24.06
C ILE A 518 0.96 13.19 22.67
N CYS A 519 0.70 14.28 21.96
CA CYS A 519 1.28 14.55 20.65
C CYS A 519 2.80 14.71 20.76
N GLU A 520 3.27 15.45 21.76
CA GLU A 520 4.69 15.69 22.03
C GLU A 520 5.42 14.45 22.54
N GLN A 521 4.71 13.54 23.22
CA GLN A 521 5.25 12.24 23.67
C GLN A 521 5.34 11.19 22.56
N THR A 522 4.53 11.35 21.51
CA THR A 522 4.48 10.41 20.38
C THR A 522 5.52 10.76 19.30
N ASN A 523 6.13 11.94 19.39
CA ASN A 523 7.34 12.30 18.66
C ASN A 523 8.56 11.54 19.16
#